data_AF-A0A158S5P5-F1
#
_entry.id   AF-A0A158S5P5-F1
#
_cell.length_a   1.000
_cell.length_b   1.000
_cell.length_c   1.000
_cell.angle_alpha   90.00
_cell.angle_beta   90.00
_cell.angle_gamma   90.00
#
_symmetry.space_group_name_H-M   'P 1'
#
loop_
_entity.id
_entity.type
_entity.pdbx_description
1 polymer ?
#
loop_
_entity_poly.entity_id
_entity_poly.type
_entity_poly.pdbx_seq_one_letter_code
_entity_poly.pdbx_strand_id
1 'polypeptide(L)'
;MTQALCAPALAQPAAPVSVATDSAVFVEKVMADSSSRLEPAARLSRGDKVVTVVTWYRMGGNGGFVITNPMPAKLAYEASANEGQEVSVDGGRTWGHLGALRKGGRMATAEDVTHVRWRIPAGRAAHGRGQLAYSAIVR
;
A
#
# COMPACT_ATOMS: atom_id res chain seq x y z
N MET A 1 -34.28 -20.31 48.03
CA MET A 1 -33.15 -20.53 47.10
C MET A 1 -33.43 -19.73 45.85
N THR A 2 -32.68 -18.66 45.60
CA THR A 2 -32.90 -17.74 44.47
C THR A 2 -31.96 -18.14 43.35
N GLN A 3 -32.48 -18.70 42.25
CA GLN A 3 -31.68 -19.04 41.06
C GLN A 3 -31.46 -17.78 40.21
N ALA A 4 -30.19 -17.44 39.98
CA ALA A 4 -29.78 -16.41 39.03
C ALA A 4 -29.66 -17.04 37.63
N LEU A 5 -30.44 -16.54 36.66
CA LEU A 5 -30.27 -16.89 35.25
C LEU A 5 -29.11 -16.08 34.65
N CYS A 6 -28.04 -16.77 34.23
CA CYS A 6 -27.04 -16.20 33.33
C CYS A 6 -27.57 -16.28 31.90
N ALA A 7 -27.79 -15.14 31.25
CA ALA A 7 -28.06 -15.08 29.82
C ALA A 7 -26.74 -15.17 29.03
N PRO A 8 -26.66 -15.99 27.95
CA PRO A 8 -25.49 -16.04 27.10
C PRO A 8 -25.39 -14.76 26.27
N ALA A 9 -24.26 -14.07 26.33
CA ALA A 9 -23.95 -12.95 25.44
C ALA A 9 -23.68 -13.49 24.03
N LEU A 10 -24.60 -13.23 23.10
CA LEU A 10 -24.38 -13.48 21.68
C LEU A 10 -23.32 -12.49 21.17
N ALA A 11 -22.17 -12.99 20.74
CA ALA A 11 -21.16 -12.19 20.07
C ALA A 11 -21.73 -11.66 18.75
N GLN A 12 -21.99 -10.35 18.68
CA GLN A 12 -22.41 -9.72 17.44
C GLN A 12 -21.24 -9.76 16.43
N PRO A 13 -21.46 -10.24 15.19
CA PRO A 13 -20.43 -10.18 14.18
C PRO A 13 -20.06 -8.72 13.91
N ALA A 14 -18.76 -8.41 13.98
CA ALA A 14 -18.27 -7.08 13.66
C ALA A 14 -18.66 -6.72 12.22
N ALA A 15 -19.21 -5.52 12.03
CA ALA A 15 -19.57 -5.04 10.70
C ALA A 15 -18.32 -5.05 9.78
N PRO A 16 -18.46 -5.51 8.52
CA PRO A 16 -17.33 -5.58 7.60
C PRO A 16 -16.72 -4.21 7.39
N VAL A 17 -15.38 -4.16 7.33
CA VAL A 17 -14.65 -2.93 7.05
C VAL A 17 -14.89 -2.52 5.60
N SER A 18 -15.32 -1.28 5.40
CA SER A 18 -15.53 -0.68 4.07
C SER A 18 -14.56 0.48 3.88
N VAL A 19 -13.81 0.47 2.77
CA VAL A 19 -12.74 1.43 2.46
C VAL A 19 -12.87 1.88 1.02
N ALA A 20 -12.81 3.19 0.79
CA ALA A 20 -12.65 3.79 -0.53
C ALA A 20 -11.19 4.22 -0.72
N THR A 21 -10.69 4.11 -1.95
CA THR A 21 -9.32 4.49 -2.32
C THR A 21 -9.33 5.38 -3.55
N ASP A 22 -8.52 6.43 -3.50
CA ASP A 22 -8.19 7.28 -4.64
C ASP A 22 -6.67 7.26 -4.86
N SER A 23 -6.22 7.24 -6.11
CA SER A 23 -4.80 7.08 -6.44
C SER A 23 -4.37 8.03 -7.53
N ALA A 24 -3.25 8.72 -7.30
CA ALA A 24 -2.65 9.65 -8.24
C ALA A 24 -1.17 9.33 -8.43
N VAL A 25 -0.67 9.51 -9.66
CA VAL A 25 0.73 9.30 -10.03
C VAL A 25 1.35 10.63 -10.41
N PHE A 26 2.49 10.92 -9.80
CA PHE A 26 3.26 12.14 -10.03
C PHE A 26 4.64 11.77 -10.58
N VAL A 27 5.20 12.62 -11.43
CA VAL A 27 6.61 12.55 -11.83
C VAL A 27 7.40 13.48 -10.92
N GLU A 28 8.50 12.99 -10.37
CA GLU A 28 9.50 13.80 -9.70
C GLU A 28 10.44 14.41 -10.74
N LYS A 29 10.40 15.75 -10.87
CA LYS A 29 11.36 16.48 -11.69
C LYS A 29 12.43 17.10 -10.80
N VAL A 30 13.69 16.82 -11.16
CA VAL A 30 14.85 17.50 -10.58
C VAL A 30 15.01 18.84 -11.27
N MET A 31 15.00 19.91 -10.48
CA MET A 31 15.18 21.28 -10.92
C MET A 31 16.67 21.63 -10.98
N ALA A 32 17.01 22.68 -11.73
CA ALA A 32 18.40 23.12 -11.90
C ALA A 32 19.09 23.54 -10.59
N ASP A 33 18.30 23.89 -9.56
CA ASP A 33 18.77 24.23 -8.21
C ASP A 33 18.93 22.99 -7.30
N SER A 34 18.86 21.78 -7.86
CA SER A 34 18.88 20.50 -7.14
C SER A 34 17.68 20.26 -6.20
N SER A 35 16.63 21.09 -6.25
CA SER A 35 15.34 20.78 -5.62
C SER A 35 14.56 19.77 -6.48
N SER A 36 13.61 19.06 -5.88
CA SER A 36 12.68 18.21 -6.61
C SER A 36 11.23 18.64 -6.41
N ARG A 37 10.44 18.54 -7.48
CA ARG A 37 9.01 18.85 -7.47
C ARG A 37 8.21 17.70 -8.05
N LEU A 38 7.08 17.41 -7.41
CA LEU A 38 6.07 16.50 -7.93
C LEU A 38 5.13 17.25 -8.89
N GLU A 39 5.01 16.73 -10.10
CA GLU A 39 4.05 17.21 -11.10
C GLU A 39 3.12 16.06 -11.50
N PRO A 40 1.82 16.31 -11.77
CA PRO A 40 0.93 15.29 -12.31
C PRO A 40 1.52 14.66 -13.57
N ALA A 41 1.54 13.33 -13.63
CA ALA A 41 2.11 12.61 -14.76
C ALA A 41 1.22 12.73 -16.01
N ALA A 42 1.51 13.70 -16.90
CA ALA A 42 0.83 13.81 -18.19
C ALA A 42 1.40 12.85 -19.24
N ARG A 43 2.72 12.63 -19.22
CA ARG A 43 3.46 11.61 -19.99
C ARG A 43 4.61 11.08 -19.14
N LEU A 44 4.90 9.80 -19.31
CA LEU A 44 6.00 9.12 -18.65
C LEU A 44 7.05 8.71 -19.69
N SER A 45 8.30 9.06 -19.43
CA SER A 45 9.48 8.69 -20.22
C SER A 45 10.34 7.71 -19.44
N ARG A 46 11.10 6.87 -20.16
CA ARG A 46 12.08 5.98 -19.52
C ARG A 46 13.06 6.81 -18.68
N GLY A 47 13.28 6.37 -17.45
CA GLY A 47 14.13 7.04 -16.46
C GLY A 47 13.38 7.97 -15.51
N ASP A 48 12.12 8.34 -15.81
CA ASP A 48 11.33 9.19 -14.93
C ASP A 48 11.12 8.49 -13.58
N LYS A 49 11.42 9.20 -12.49
CA LYS A 49 11.02 8.79 -11.16
C LYS A 49 9.59 9.22 -10.94
N VAL A 50 8.74 8.26 -10.58
CA VAL A 50 7.34 8.49 -10.28
C VAL A 50 7.05 8.21 -8.83
N VAL A 51 6.14 8.98 -8.25
CA VAL A 51 5.59 8.77 -6.92
C VAL A 51 4.10 8.52 -7.05
N THR A 52 3.66 7.34 -6.62
CA THR A 52 2.24 7.02 -6.54
C THR A 52 1.75 7.31 -5.14
N VAL A 53 0.72 8.14 -5.02
CA VAL A 53 0.06 8.47 -3.76
C VAL A 53 -1.31 7.81 -3.75
N VAL A 54 -1.58 7.02 -2.72
CA VAL A 54 -2.87 6.36 -2.47
C VAL A 54 -3.50 7.01 -1.25
N THR A 55 -4.61 7.69 -1.45
CA THR A 55 -5.44 8.21 -0.36
C THR A 55 -6.54 7.20 -0.07
N TRP A 56 -6.76 6.89 1.21
CA TRP A 56 -7.83 5.99 1.63
C TRP A 56 -8.76 6.66 2.63
N TYR A 57 -10.01 6.24 2.59
CA TYR A 57 -11.10 6.71 3.45
C TYR A 57 -11.86 5.50 3.99
N ARG A 58 -12.03 5.44 5.32
CA ARG A 58 -12.92 4.48 5.96
C ARG A 58 -14.35 4.94 5.73
N MET A 59 -15.14 4.08 5.10
CA MET A 59 -16.56 4.31 4.85
C MET A 59 -17.45 3.58 5.86
N GLY A 60 -16.91 2.58 6.57
CA GLY A 60 -17.65 1.84 7.60
C GLY A 60 -16.87 0.69 8.22
N GLY A 61 -17.48 0.06 9.23
CA GLY A 61 -16.91 -1.05 10.00
C GLY A 61 -15.77 -0.61 10.93
N ASN A 62 -15.21 -1.57 11.68
CA ASN A 62 -14.15 -1.38 12.66
C ASN A 62 -12.99 -2.37 12.44
N GLY A 63 -11.79 -2.05 12.92
CA GLY A 63 -10.61 -2.93 12.79
C GLY A 63 -9.63 -2.51 11.70
N GLY A 64 -8.50 -3.21 11.58
CA GLY A 64 -7.48 -2.93 10.56
C GLY A 64 -7.88 -3.44 9.18
N PHE A 65 -7.14 -3.04 8.16
CA PHE A 65 -7.31 -3.52 6.79
C PHE A 65 -6.00 -3.49 6.02
N VAL A 66 -6.02 -4.03 4.81
CA VAL A 66 -4.85 -4.12 3.93
C VAL A 66 -5.18 -3.44 2.62
N ILE A 67 -4.28 -2.58 2.14
CA ILE A 67 -4.34 -2.01 0.80
C ILE A 67 -3.27 -2.68 -0.04
N THR A 68 -3.66 -3.19 -1.20
CA THR A 68 -2.77 -3.78 -2.20
C THR A 68 -2.90 -3.00 -3.49
N ASN A 69 -1.76 -2.58 -4.06
CA ASN A 69 -1.71 -1.86 -5.32
C ASN A 69 -0.83 -2.63 -6.34
N PRO A 70 -1.36 -3.05 -7.50
CA PRO A 70 -0.58 -3.68 -8.54
C PRO A 70 0.44 -2.69 -9.15
N MET A 71 1.65 -3.17 -9.38
CA MET A 71 2.71 -2.44 -10.07
C MET A 71 2.49 -2.57 -11.59
N PRO A 72 2.32 -1.45 -12.32
CA PRO A 72 2.38 -1.48 -13.78
C PRO A 72 3.71 -2.06 -14.25
N ALA A 73 3.68 -2.96 -15.25
CA ALA A 73 4.88 -3.65 -15.70
C ALA A 73 5.99 -2.70 -16.16
N LYS A 74 5.66 -1.50 -16.67
CA LYS A 74 6.61 -0.47 -17.12
C LYS A 74 7.32 0.28 -15.99
N LEU A 75 7.01 -0.02 -14.73
CA LEU A 75 7.64 0.59 -13.56
C LEU A 75 8.52 -0.43 -12.84
N ALA A 76 9.66 0.03 -12.34
CA ALA A 76 10.52 -0.71 -11.43
C ALA A 76 10.39 -0.09 -10.03
N TYR A 77 10.14 -0.91 -9.01
CA TYR A 77 10.01 -0.44 -7.64
C TYR A 77 11.29 0.21 -7.13
N GLU A 78 11.20 1.29 -6.38
CA GLU A 78 12.40 1.90 -5.79
C GLU A 78 12.30 1.92 -4.26
N ALA A 79 11.31 2.61 -3.71
CA ALA A 79 11.17 2.76 -2.27
C ALA A 79 9.74 3.04 -1.81
N SER A 80 9.53 2.92 -0.50
CA SER A 80 8.34 3.39 0.22
C SER A 80 8.71 4.50 1.17
N ALA A 81 7.77 5.40 1.43
CA ALA A 81 7.88 6.34 2.54
C ALA A 81 7.48 5.74 3.92
N ASN A 82 6.86 4.54 3.97
CA ASN A 82 6.18 4.05 5.18
C ASN A 82 6.72 2.72 5.73
N GLU A 83 6.89 2.65 7.05
CA GLU A 83 7.49 1.53 7.83
C GLU A 83 6.70 0.20 7.86
N GLY A 84 5.60 0.09 7.11
CA GLY A 84 4.74 -1.11 7.07
C GLY A 84 4.53 -1.69 5.68
N GLN A 85 5.36 -1.28 4.71
CA GLN A 85 5.23 -1.71 3.33
C GLN A 85 5.91 -3.06 3.08
N GLU A 86 5.17 -3.94 2.42
CA GLU A 86 5.69 -5.16 1.82
C GLU A 86 5.48 -5.12 0.31
N VAL A 87 6.25 -5.92 -0.39
CA VAL A 87 6.12 -6.10 -1.82
C VAL A 87 5.90 -7.58 -2.15
N SER A 88 5.39 -7.83 -3.34
CA SER A 88 5.25 -9.18 -3.90
C SER A 88 5.91 -9.25 -5.26
N VAL A 89 6.57 -10.37 -5.57
CA VAL A 89 7.28 -10.62 -6.84
C VAL A 89 6.62 -11.71 -7.68
N ASP A 90 5.49 -12.24 -7.20
CA ASP A 90 4.80 -13.42 -7.74
C ASP A 90 3.29 -13.19 -7.90
N GLY A 91 2.86 -11.95 -8.11
CA GLY A 91 1.46 -11.61 -8.35
C GLY A 91 0.61 -11.51 -7.08
N GLY A 92 1.22 -11.24 -5.93
CA GLY A 92 0.52 -11.08 -4.65
C GLY A 92 0.34 -12.37 -3.86
N ARG A 93 1.05 -13.46 -4.21
CA ARG A 93 0.96 -14.75 -3.51
C ARG A 93 1.84 -14.74 -2.25
N THR A 94 3.06 -14.24 -2.38
CA THR A 94 4.00 -14.06 -1.26
C THR A 94 4.31 -12.58 -1.06
N TRP A 95 4.67 -12.24 0.17
CA TRP A 95 4.86 -10.85 0.60
C TRP A 95 6.02 -10.75 1.58
N GLY A 96 6.81 -9.70 1.43
CA GLY A 96 7.89 -9.40 2.37
C GLY A 96 8.67 -8.16 1.94
N HIS A 97 9.78 -7.91 2.63
CA HIS A 97 10.75 -6.91 2.21
C HIS A 97 11.51 -7.40 0.98
N LEU A 98 11.74 -6.52 0.00
CA LEU A 98 12.34 -6.91 -1.28
C LEU A 98 13.67 -7.67 -1.11
N GLY A 99 14.53 -7.23 -0.20
CA GLY A 99 15.83 -7.87 0.07
C GLY A 99 15.75 -9.29 0.65
N ALA A 100 14.56 -9.76 1.03
CA ALA A 100 14.32 -11.11 1.52
C ALA A 100 13.59 -12.02 0.50
N LEU A 101 13.14 -11.46 -0.63
CA LEU A 101 12.36 -12.22 -1.63
C LEU A 101 13.26 -12.84 -2.70
N ARG A 102 12.81 -13.97 -3.22
CA ARG A 102 13.47 -14.68 -4.33
C ARG A 102 12.52 -14.89 -5.48
N LYS A 103 13.07 -14.92 -6.70
CA LYS A 103 12.34 -15.24 -7.93
C LYS A 103 13.24 -16.03 -8.86
N GLY A 104 12.74 -17.17 -9.36
CA GLY A 104 13.51 -18.03 -10.26
C GLY A 104 14.88 -18.46 -9.70
N GLY A 105 14.97 -18.72 -8.38
CA GLY A 105 16.22 -19.16 -7.76
C GLY A 105 17.26 -18.07 -7.49
N ARG A 106 17.01 -16.80 -7.81
CA ARG A 106 17.86 -15.65 -7.44
C ARG A 106 17.17 -14.69 -6.46
N MET A 107 17.93 -13.78 -5.87
CA MET A 107 17.38 -12.64 -5.13
C MET A 107 16.51 -11.80 -6.07
N ALA A 108 15.35 -11.36 -5.57
CA ALA A 108 14.47 -10.49 -6.33
C ALA A 108 15.03 -9.08 -6.42
N THR A 109 14.81 -8.42 -7.55
CA THR A 109 15.18 -7.01 -7.76
C THR A 109 13.95 -6.12 -7.80
N ALA A 110 14.18 -4.80 -7.80
CA ALA A 110 13.18 -3.77 -8.03
C ALA A 110 12.22 -4.07 -9.19
N GLU A 111 12.77 -4.60 -10.30
CA GLU A 111 12.04 -4.91 -11.52
C GLU A 111 11.12 -6.14 -11.41
N ASP A 112 11.38 -6.99 -10.42
CA ASP A 112 10.58 -8.18 -10.20
C ASP A 112 9.29 -7.92 -9.45
N VAL A 113 9.18 -6.74 -8.82
CA VAL A 113 8.03 -6.41 -7.99
C VAL A 113 6.78 -6.25 -8.86
N THR A 114 5.75 -6.98 -8.48
CA THR A 114 4.44 -7.02 -9.14
C THR A 114 3.37 -6.28 -8.35
N HIS A 115 3.50 -6.21 -7.02
CA HIS A 115 2.53 -5.55 -6.16
C HIS A 115 3.21 -4.91 -4.95
N VAL A 116 2.57 -3.86 -4.45
CA VAL A 116 2.90 -3.20 -3.20
C VAL A 116 1.74 -3.35 -2.23
N ARG A 117 2.03 -3.55 -0.95
CA ARG A 117 1.02 -3.74 0.09
C ARG A 117 1.34 -2.99 1.36
N TRP A 118 0.30 -2.44 1.98
CA TRP A 118 0.36 -1.82 3.30
C TRP A 118 -0.67 -2.44 4.22
N ARG A 119 -0.26 -2.72 5.45
CA ARG A 119 -1.19 -3.07 6.54
C ARG A 119 -1.51 -1.82 7.34
N ILE A 120 -2.80 -1.50 7.45
CA ILE A 120 -3.30 -0.37 8.24
C ILE A 120 -3.87 -0.94 9.55
N PRO A 121 -3.17 -0.80 10.68
CA PRO A 121 -3.64 -1.33 11.95
C PRO A 121 -4.90 -0.57 12.42
N ALA A 122 -5.73 -1.22 13.24
CA ALA A 122 -7.01 -0.68 13.69
C ALA A 122 -6.90 0.73 14.28
N GLY A 123 -5.84 1.01 15.07
CA GLY A 123 -5.60 2.34 15.65
C GLY A 123 -5.42 3.43 14.58
N ARG A 124 -4.57 3.19 13.57
CA ARG A 124 -4.40 4.13 12.45
C ARG A 124 -5.70 4.26 11.64
N ALA A 125 -6.37 3.13 11.44
CA ALA A 125 -7.59 3.05 10.66
C ALA A 125 -8.79 3.76 11.33
N ALA A 126 -8.76 3.95 12.66
CA ALA A 126 -9.77 4.66 13.43
C ALA A 126 -9.73 6.18 13.17
N HIS A 127 -8.64 6.73 12.65
CA HIS A 127 -8.57 8.13 12.21
C HIS A 127 -9.42 8.43 10.95
N GLY A 128 -10.02 7.40 10.35
CA GLY A 128 -11.00 7.54 9.26
C GLY A 128 -10.39 7.79 7.88
N ARG A 129 -9.16 8.28 7.77
CA ARG A 129 -8.47 8.48 6.49
C ARG A 129 -6.95 8.45 6.63
N GLY A 130 -6.24 8.32 5.52
CA GLY A 130 -4.79 8.46 5.47
C GLY A 130 -4.23 8.42 4.06
N GLN A 131 -2.92 8.63 3.95
CA GLN A 131 -2.19 8.58 2.70
C GLN A 131 -1.03 7.60 2.78
N LEU A 132 -0.77 6.93 1.67
CA LEU A 132 0.32 5.99 1.46
C LEU A 132 1.04 6.40 0.18
N ALA A 133 2.34 6.18 0.12
CA ALA A 133 3.10 6.46 -1.10
C ALA A 133 4.21 5.43 -1.32
N TYR A 134 4.51 5.20 -2.60
CA TYR A 134 5.71 4.50 -3.04
C TYR A 134 6.28 5.19 -4.28
N SER A 135 7.60 5.08 -4.45
CA SER A 135 8.30 5.52 -5.66
C SER A 135 8.65 4.34 -6.56
N ALA A 136 8.71 4.64 -7.86
CA ALA A 136 9.14 3.72 -8.88
C ALA A 136 9.87 4.49 -9.98
N ILE A 137 10.65 3.78 -10.80
CA ILE A 137 11.32 4.34 -11.98
C ILE A 137 10.67 3.76 -13.23
N VAL A 138 10.39 4.60 -14.21
CA VAL A 138 9.89 4.17 -15.52
C VAL A 138 11.03 3.51 -16.30
N ARG A 139 10.79 2.33 -16.86
CA ARG A 139 11.75 1.58 -17.67
C ARG A 139 11.32 1.44 -19.13
#